data_AF-A0A261B586-F1
#
_entry.id   AF-A0A261B586-F1
#
_cell.length_a   1.000
_cell.length_b   1.000
_cell.length_c   1.000
_cell.angle_alpha   90.00
_cell.angle_beta   90.00
_cell.angle_gamma   90.00
#
_symmetry.space_group_name_H-M   'P 1'
#
loop_
_entity.id
_entity.type
_entity.pdbx_description
1 polymer ?
#
loop_
_entity_poly.entity_id
_entity_poly.type
_entity_poly.pdbx_seq_one_letter_code
_entity_poly.pdbx_strand_id
1 'polypeptide(L)'
;MPIPFLKFPRLIQLEIFKQLEFTEIFLMSLCSRKVKNMIQNLNLEAGILVYGLLDSIVNVAVGPHEGLWQLQDFANFEHFESIPKNEMSLMNFEDNTIECSYKKEMMNGKELCIVGYHASEEETVLKSLQCHVSSLFRNKPYNLLMVASPSALARSAAISHLNEVRIIIEEPQMLDTSQLDDFMNFHPNLDGVQIMHPFTLPR
;
A
#
# COMPACT_ATOMS: atom_id res chain seq x y z
N MET A 1 -19.69 23.43 -0.86
CA MET A 1 -18.57 24.29 -1.34
C MET A 1 -17.27 23.63 -0.91
N PRO A 2 -16.26 23.52 -1.78
CA PRO A 2 -14.95 23.00 -1.36
C PRO A 2 -14.30 23.98 -0.37
N ILE A 3 -13.80 23.46 0.75
CA ILE A 3 -13.05 24.24 1.74
C ILE A 3 -11.69 24.57 1.13
N PRO A 4 -11.25 25.85 1.11
CA PRO A 4 -9.98 26.24 0.50
C PRO A 4 -8.82 25.93 1.45
N PHE A 5 -8.55 24.64 1.68
CA PHE A 5 -7.54 24.14 2.63
C PHE A 5 -6.20 24.88 2.53
N LEU A 6 -5.72 25.10 1.31
CA LEU A 6 -4.44 25.77 1.03
C LEU A 6 -4.38 27.25 1.41
N LYS A 7 -5.53 27.89 1.71
CA LYS A 7 -5.60 29.29 2.16
C LYS A 7 -5.51 29.42 3.68
N PHE A 8 -5.63 28.33 4.43
CA PHE A 8 -5.46 28.39 5.88
C PHE A 8 -4.00 28.68 6.27
N PRO A 9 -3.77 29.37 7.39
CA PRO A 9 -2.45 29.43 8.02
C PRO A 9 -1.84 28.04 8.23
N ARG A 10 -0.51 27.95 8.11
CA ARG A 10 0.22 26.67 8.20
C ARG A 10 -0.10 25.88 9.47
N LEU A 11 -0.22 26.54 10.63
CA LEU A 11 -0.54 25.87 11.89
C LEU A 11 -1.92 25.19 11.87
N ILE A 12 -2.91 25.83 11.24
CA ILE A 12 -4.25 25.25 11.08
C ILE A 12 -4.20 24.06 10.11
N GLN A 13 -3.42 24.16 9.02
CA GLN A 13 -3.24 23.04 8.10
C GLN A 13 -2.62 21.81 8.79
N LEU A 14 -1.59 22.03 9.60
CA LEU A 14 -0.95 20.96 10.37
C LEU A 14 -1.92 20.32 11.37
N GLU A 15 -2.73 21.13 12.04
CA GLU A 15 -3.70 20.63 13.02
C GLU A 15 -4.83 19.83 12.35
N ILE A 16 -5.27 20.25 11.16
CA ILE A 16 -6.21 19.46 10.34
C ILE A 16 -5.60 18.11 9.99
N PHE A 17 -4.34 18.07 9.50
CA PHE A 17 -3.71 16.81 9.12
C PHE A 17 -3.58 15.82 10.28
N LYS A 18 -3.35 16.28 11.52
CA LYS A 18 -3.28 15.41 12.69
C LYS A 18 -4.62 14.73 13.04
N GLN A 19 -5.73 15.27 12.56
CA GLN A 19 -7.07 14.72 12.77
C GLN A 19 -7.49 13.76 11.66
N LEU A 20 -6.73 13.70 10.56
CA LEU A 20 -7.01 12.82 9.44
C LEU A 20 -6.54 11.41 9.72
N GLU A 21 -7.30 10.44 9.21
CA GLU A 21 -6.85 9.06 9.13
C GLU A 21 -5.71 8.90 8.13
N PHE A 22 -4.94 7.83 8.25
CA PHE A 22 -3.82 7.53 7.36
C PHE A 22 -4.20 7.46 5.88
N THR A 23 -5.36 6.86 5.57
CA THR A 23 -5.88 6.82 4.20
C THR A 23 -6.21 8.22 3.66
N GLU A 24 -6.76 9.11 4.50
CA GLU A 24 -7.04 10.49 4.10
C GLU A 24 -5.75 11.28 3.88
N ILE A 25 -4.74 11.08 4.74
CA ILE A 25 -3.40 11.65 4.57
C ILE A 25 -2.78 11.19 3.25
N PHE A 26 -2.87 9.90 2.94
CA PHE A 26 -2.39 9.35 1.67
C PHE A 26 -3.08 10.02 0.47
N LEU A 27 -4.41 10.08 0.44
CA LEU A 27 -5.16 10.73 -0.65
C LEU A 27 -4.79 12.21 -0.80
N MET A 28 -4.66 12.93 0.30
CA MET A 28 -4.25 14.34 0.30
C MET A 28 -2.85 14.51 -0.29
N SER A 29 -1.92 13.59 0.02
CA SER A 29 -0.55 13.65 -0.48
C SER A 29 -0.44 13.52 -2.02
N LEU A 30 -1.45 12.93 -2.67
CA LEU A 30 -1.51 12.75 -4.13
C LEU A 30 -2.05 14.00 -4.84
N CYS A 31 -2.70 14.92 -4.12
CA CYS A 31 -3.34 16.08 -4.71
C CYS A 31 -2.36 17.13 -5.25
N SER A 32 -1.20 17.31 -4.59
CA SER A 32 -0.15 18.21 -5.09
C SER A 32 1.18 18.01 -4.37
N ARG A 33 2.29 18.37 -5.03
CA ARG A 33 3.63 18.41 -4.43
C ARG A 33 3.68 19.29 -3.17
N LYS A 34 2.94 20.40 -3.15
CA LYS A 34 2.85 21.28 -1.98
C LYS A 34 2.23 20.56 -0.78
N VAL A 35 1.16 19.80 -0.98
CA VAL A 35 0.50 19.03 0.08
C VAL A 35 1.37 17.87 0.55
N LYS A 36 1.97 17.11 -0.37
CA LYS A 36 2.97 16.07 -0.05
C LYS A 36 4.07 16.60 0.87
N ASN A 37 4.69 17.73 0.50
CA ASN A 37 5.75 18.33 1.30
C ASN A 37 5.26 18.77 2.70
N MET A 38 4.01 19.23 2.83
CA MET A 38 3.44 19.56 4.14
C MET A 38 3.25 18.31 5.01
N ILE A 39 2.77 17.22 4.42
CA ILE A 39 2.60 15.93 5.12
C ILE A 39 3.94 15.37 5.57
N GLN A 40 4.98 15.43 4.73
CA GLN A 40 6.35 15.03 5.12
C GLN A 40 6.87 15.81 6.34
N ASN A 41 6.46 17.08 6.49
CA ASN A 41 6.82 17.90 7.64
C ASN A 41 6.03 17.58 8.92
N LEU A 42 4.98 16.75 8.86
CA LEU A 42 4.26 16.29 10.05
C LEU A 42 5.09 15.31 10.87
N ASN A 43 6.16 14.73 10.29
CA ASN A 43 6.94 13.64 10.87
C ASN A 43 6.03 12.48 11.25
N LEU A 44 5.32 11.90 10.27
CA LEU A 44 4.55 10.68 10.51
C LEU A 44 5.48 9.61 11.08
N GLU A 45 5.07 9.01 12.20
CA GLU A 45 5.78 7.93 12.85
C GLU A 45 5.04 6.62 12.60
N ALA A 46 5.76 5.64 12.08
CA ALA A 46 5.29 4.27 11.95
C ALA A 46 6.44 3.34 12.37
N GLY A 47 6.13 2.32 13.17
CA GLY A 47 7.08 1.26 13.50
C GLY A 47 7.22 0.26 12.36
N ILE A 48 6.13 0.03 11.62
CA ILE A 48 6.07 -0.90 10.50
C ILE A 48 5.19 -0.36 9.36
N LEU A 49 5.62 -0.62 8.13
CA LEU A 49 4.82 -0.57 6.91
C LEU A 49 4.59 -1.99 6.43
N VAL A 50 3.34 -2.36 6.24
CA VAL A 50 2.94 -3.66 5.71
C VAL A 50 2.42 -3.49 4.30
N TYR A 51 3.06 -4.16 3.35
CA TYR A 51 2.60 -4.27 1.97
C TYR A 51 1.90 -5.62 1.82
N GLY A 52 0.58 -5.62 1.69
CA GLY A 52 -0.22 -6.81 1.45
C GLY A 52 -0.48 -7.00 -0.04
N LEU A 53 -0.05 -8.11 -0.61
CA LEU A 53 -0.34 -8.52 -1.98
C LEU A 53 -1.26 -9.75 -1.98
N LEU A 54 -2.49 -9.53 -2.45
CA LEU A 54 -3.48 -10.56 -2.78
C LEU A 54 -3.76 -10.50 -4.29
N ASP A 55 -4.31 -11.56 -4.89
CA ASP A 55 -4.42 -11.71 -6.36
C ASP A 55 -4.76 -10.43 -7.14
N SER A 56 -5.83 -9.72 -6.75
CA SER A 56 -6.20 -8.43 -7.37
C SER A 56 -5.89 -7.19 -6.54
N ILE A 57 -5.58 -7.35 -5.25
CA ILE A 57 -5.54 -6.25 -4.29
C ILE A 57 -4.14 -6.01 -3.76
N VAL A 58 -3.77 -4.74 -3.70
CA VAL A 58 -2.59 -4.24 -3.01
C VAL A 58 -3.06 -3.35 -1.87
N ASN A 59 -2.72 -3.73 -0.64
CA ASN A 59 -2.97 -2.92 0.55
C ASN A 59 -1.64 -2.45 1.14
N VAL A 60 -1.63 -1.22 1.62
CA VAL A 60 -0.57 -0.70 2.49
C VAL A 60 -1.20 -0.37 3.82
N ALA A 61 -0.65 -0.93 4.89
CA ALA A 61 -1.07 -0.64 6.25
C ALA A 61 0.10 -0.19 7.10
N VAL A 62 -0.19 0.61 8.12
CA VAL A 62 0.81 1.18 9.02
C VAL A 62 0.47 0.87 10.47
N GLY A 63 1.49 0.74 11.32
CA GLY A 63 1.25 0.53 12.74
C GLY A 63 2.53 0.53 13.58
N PRO A 64 2.40 0.17 14.87
CA PRO A 64 3.54 -0.09 15.74
C PRO A 64 4.21 -1.42 15.34
N HIS A 65 5.51 -1.53 15.59
CA HIS A 65 6.29 -2.71 15.23
C HIS A 65 5.82 -4.00 15.94
N GLU A 66 5.35 -3.89 17.19
CA GLU A 66 5.06 -5.03 18.06
C GLU A 66 3.64 -5.62 17.89
N GLY A 67 2.78 -5.04 17.06
CA GLY A 67 1.36 -5.42 17.03
C GLY A 67 0.68 -5.29 15.67
N LEU A 68 0.69 -6.37 14.88
CA LEU A 68 -0.05 -6.44 13.61
C LEU A 68 -1.58 -6.27 13.78
N TRP A 69 -2.10 -6.44 14.99
CA TRP A 69 -3.52 -6.22 15.32
C TRP A 69 -3.91 -4.74 15.37
N GLN A 70 -2.93 -3.83 15.40
CA GLN A 70 -3.11 -2.38 15.46
C GLN A 70 -2.80 -1.69 14.13
N LEU A 71 -2.75 -2.44 13.04
CA LEU A 71 -2.55 -1.90 11.71
C LEU A 71 -3.75 -1.04 11.30
N GLN A 72 -3.44 0.09 10.67
CA GLN A 72 -4.39 1.01 10.08
C GLN A 72 -4.16 1.07 8.57
N ASP A 73 -5.24 1.04 7.80
CA ASP A 73 -5.17 1.15 6.35
C ASP A 73 -4.62 2.51 5.94
N PHE A 74 -3.66 2.47 5.02
CA PHE A 74 -2.99 3.64 4.48
C PHE A 74 -3.31 3.83 3.00
N ALA A 75 -3.32 2.75 2.22
CA ALA A 75 -3.63 2.79 0.80
C ALA A 75 -4.22 1.46 0.33
N ASN A 76 -5.22 1.50 -0.55
CA ASN A 76 -5.83 0.31 -1.15
C ASN A 76 -5.93 0.48 -2.66
N PHE A 77 -5.41 -0.49 -3.37
CA PHE A 77 -5.33 -0.52 -4.83
C PHE A 77 -5.87 -1.85 -5.34
N GLU A 78 -6.54 -1.82 -6.47
CA GLU A 78 -7.04 -3.02 -7.13
C GLU A 78 -6.77 -2.92 -8.63
N HIS A 79 -6.26 -4.00 -9.23
CA HIS A 79 -6.08 -4.03 -10.67
C HIS A 79 -7.33 -4.54 -11.40
N PHE A 80 -7.55 -3.99 -12.59
CA PHE A 80 -8.66 -4.33 -13.47
C PHE A 80 -8.15 -4.57 -14.89
N GLU A 81 -8.79 -5.50 -15.59
CA GLU A 81 -8.55 -5.75 -17.02
C GLU A 81 -9.04 -4.59 -17.91
N SER A 82 -9.99 -3.79 -17.42
CA SER A 82 -10.44 -2.60 -18.11
C SER A 82 -11.07 -1.63 -17.13
N ILE A 83 -10.74 -0.34 -17.26
CA ILE A 83 -11.40 0.73 -16.52
C ILE A 83 -12.38 1.42 -17.47
N PRO A 84 -13.69 1.50 -17.14
CA PRO A 84 -14.65 2.25 -17.93
C PRO A 84 -14.21 3.70 -18.11
N LYS A 85 -14.21 4.22 -19.35
CA LYS A 85 -13.74 5.58 -19.67
C LYS A 85 -14.45 6.68 -18.87
N ASN A 86 -15.71 6.47 -18.49
CA ASN A 86 -16.52 7.38 -17.69
C ASN A 86 -16.12 7.43 -16.20
N GLU A 87 -15.38 6.44 -15.72
CA GLU A 87 -14.89 6.33 -14.33
C GLU A 87 -13.40 6.65 -14.21
N MET A 88 -12.75 6.89 -15.36
CA MET A 88 -11.32 7.13 -15.47
C MET A 88 -10.96 8.54 -14.98
N SER A 89 -9.91 8.59 -14.19
CA SER A 89 -9.23 9.77 -13.69
C SER A 89 -7.72 9.60 -13.86
N LEU A 90 -6.97 10.69 -13.78
CA LEU A 90 -5.51 10.65 -13.77
C LEU A 90 -5.02 10.88 -12.35
N MET A 91 -4.16 9.99 -11.86
CA MET A 91 -3.48 10.15 -10.59
C MET A 91 -1.98 10.35 -10.85
N ASN A 92 -1.41 11.38 -10.22
CA ASN A 92 0.03 11.63 -10.28
C ASN A 92 0.71 10.95 -9.09
N PHE A 93 1.55 9.97 -9.39
CA PHE A 93 2.50 9.42 -8.46
C PHE A 93 3.89 9.90 -8.79
N GLU A 94 4.42 10.83 -8.00
CA GLU A 94 5.76 11.37 -8.19
C GLU A 94 5.97 11.92 -9.62
N ASP A 95 6.69 11.19 -10.47
CA ASP A 95 6.99 11.53 -11.86
C ASP A 95 6.15 10.73 -12.88
N ASN A 96 5.28 9.84 -12.40
CA ASN A 96 4.38 9.03 -13.20
C ASN A 96 2.95 9.56 -13.12
N THR A 97 2.22 9.49 -14.24
CA THR A 97 0.78 9.71 -14.28
C THR A 97 0.13 8.40 -14.70
N ILE A 98 -0.79 7.90 -13.86
CA ILE A 98 -1.44 6.60 -14.05
C ILE A 98 -2.93 6.82 -14.25
N GLU A 99 -3.50 6.12 -15.21
CA GLU A 99 -4.95 6.03 -15.38
C GLU A 99 -5.54 5.18 -14.25
N CYS A 100 -6.47 5.77 -13.51
CA CYS A 100 -7.07 5.13 -12.35
C CYS A 100 -8.58 5.38 -12.26
N SER A 101 -9.28 4.51 -11.55
CA SER A 101 -10.63 4.78 -11.05
C SER A 101 -10.63 4.92 -9.54
N TYR A 102 -11.68 5.52 -9.00
CA TYR A 102 -11.89 5.60 -7.56
C TYR A 102 -13.23 4.99 -7.22
N LYS A 103 -13.21 4.06 -6.27
CA LYS A 103 -14.44 3.53 -5.67
C LYS A 103 -14.36 3.59 -4.15
N LYS A 104 -15.54 3.71 -3.55
CA LYS A 104 -15.73 3.60 -2.11
C LYS A 104 -16.49 2.32 -1.85
N GLU A 105 -15.94 1.49 -0.98
CA GLU A 105 -16.55 0.24 -0.57
C GLU A 105 -16.72 0.19 0.94
N MET A 106 -17.73 -0.53 1.41
CA MET A 106 -17.93 -0.77 2.83
C MET A 106 -17.37 -2.16 3.18
N MET A 107 -16.32 -2.21 3.98
CA MET A 107 -15.76 -3.47 4.49
C MET A 107 -15.75 -3.43 6.01
N ASN A 108 -16.38 -4.44 6.64
CA ASN A 108 -16.44 -4.58 8.11
C ASN A 108 -16.94 -3.31 8.84
N GLY A 109 -17.86 -2.56 8.22
CA GLY A 109 -18.41 -1.31 8.77
C GLY A 109 -17.52 -0.08 8.61
N LYS A 110 -16.38 -0.19 7.92
CA LYS A 110 -15.51 0.93 7.55
C LYS A 110 -15.63 1.25 6.06
N GLU A 111 -15.58 2.53 5.73
CA GLU A 111 -15.49 2.98 4.34
C GLU A 111 -14.02 2.86 3.89
N LEU A 112 -13.80 2.11 2.82
CA LEU A 112 -12.50 1.92 2.20
C LEU A 112 -12.48 2.66 0.87
N CYS A 113 -11.47 3.49 0.66
CA CYS A 113 -11.21 4.07 -0.66
C CYS A 113 -10.25 3.15 -1.42
N ILE A 114 -10.72 2.63 -2.55
CA ILE A 114 -9.94 1.76 -3.43
C ILE A 114 -9.65 2.51 -4.71
N VAL A 115 -8.36 2.53 -5.08
CA VAL A 115 -7.88 3.10 -6.34
C VAL A 115 -7.71 1.96 -7.34
N GLY A 116 -8.55 1.97 -8.36
CA GLY A 116 -8.44 1.01 -9.46
C GLY A 116 -7.36 1.41 -10.44
N TYR A 117 -6.58 0.47 -10.95
CA TYR A 117 -5.60 0.69 -12.02
C TYR A 117 -5.67 -0.42 -13.07
N HIS A 118 -5.16 -0.16 -14.27
CA HIS A 118 -5.15 -1.19 -15.32
C HIS A 118 -4.05 -2.22 -15.05
N ALA A 119 -4.33 -3.52 -15.20
CA ALA A 119 -3.39 -4.59 -14.87
C ALA A 119 -2.03 -4.47 -15.60
N SER A 120 -1.99 -3.91 -16.81
CA SER A 120 -0.73 -3.66 -17.53
C SER A 120 0.20 -2.64 -16.86
N GLU A 121 -0.32 -1.79 -15.97
CA GLU A 121 0.43 -0.75 -15.26
C GLU A 121 0.94 -1.22 -13.89
N GLU A 122 0.73 -2.50 -13.54
CA GLU A 122 0.93 -3.00 -12.18
C GLU A 122 2.33 -2.77 -11.62
N GLU A 123 3.37 -3.07 -12.40
CA GLU A 123 4.75 -2.85 -11.96
C GLU A 123 5.02 -1.35 -11.67
N THR A 124 4.52 -0.47 -12.53
CA THR A 124 4.63 0.99 -12.37
C THR A 124 3.89 1.45 -11.12
N VAL A 125 2.67 0.95 -10.91
CA VAL A 125 1.83 1.29 -9.74
C VAL A 125 2.51 0.84 -8.45
N LEU A 126 2.97 -0.41 -8.36
CA LEU A 126 3.61 -0.94 -7.15
C LEU A 126 4.86 -0.16 -6.78
N LYS A 127 5.75 0.09 -7.74
CA LYS A 127 6.97 0.89 -7.54
C LYS A 127 6.64 2.31 -7.08
N SER A 128 5.71 2.95 -7.78
CA SER A 128 5.33 4.33 -7.52
C SER A 128 4.61 4.49 -6.18
N LEU A 129 3.74 3.54 -5.83
CA LEU A 129 3.07 3.48 -4.54
C LEU A 129 4.09 3.31 -3.42
N GLN A 130 5.01 2.36 -3.55
CA GLN A 130 6.05 2.14 -2.55
C GLN A 130 6.91 3.39 -2.34
N CYS A 131 7.45 3.97 -3.42
CA CYS A 131 8.28 5.18 -3.36
C CYS A 131 7.52 6.32 -2.69
N HIS A 132 6.27 6.55 -3.12
CA HIS A 132 5.47 7.62 -2.59
C HIS A 132 5.16 7.44 -1.10
N VAL A 133 4.68 6.26 -0.69
CA VAL A 133 4.42 5.93 0.73
C VAL A 133 5.68 6.12 1.56
N SER A 134 6.79 5.51 1.14
CA SER A 134 8.07 5.57 1.87
C SER A 134 8.53 7.01 2.06
N SER A 135 8.31 7.88 1.07
CA SER A 135 8.69 9.28 1.14
C SER A 135 7.89 10.10 2.17
N LEU A 136 6.73 9.61 2.65
CA LEU A 136 5.90 10.32 3.63
C LEU A 136 6.40 10.15 5.07
N PHE A 137 7.22 9.13 5.33
CA PHE A 137 7.78 8.83 6.64
C PHE A 137 9.21 9.35 6.74
N ARG A 138 9.49 10.12 7.79
CA ARG A 138 10.83 10.69 7.99
C ARG A 138 11.82 9.65 8.50
N ASN A 139 11.37 8.79 9.41
CA ASN A 139 12.12 7.64 9.86
C ASN A 139 11.83 6.49 8.90
N LYS A 140 12.84 5.68 8.56
CA LYS A 140 12.62 4.48 7.74
C LYS A 140 11.89 3.44 8.60
N PRO A 141 10.60 3.17 8.33
CA PRO A 141 9.87 2.16 9.07
C PRO A 141 10.37 0.76 8.68
N TYR A 142 10.06 -0.23 9.51
CA TYR A 142 10.30 -1.63 9.16
C TYR A 142 9.35 -2.04 8.03
N ASN A 143 9.86 -2.56 6.92
CA ASN A 143 9.03 -2.93 5.76
C ASN A 143 8.75 -4.43 5.76
N LEU A 144 7.49 -4.80 5.95
CA LEU A 144 7.00 -6.18 5.89
C LEU A 144 6.18 -6.38 4.63
N LEU A 145 6.49 -7.43 3.87
CA LEU A 145 5.62 -7.90 2.79
C LEU A 145 4.77 -9.08 3.29
N MET A 146 3.47 -9.05 2.99
CA MET A 146 2.57 -10.19 3.17
C MET A 146 2.05 -10.61 1.80
N VAL A 147 2.25 -11.87 1.44
CA VAL A 147 1.77 -12.44 0.18
C VAL A 147 0.90 -13.65 0.46
N ALA A 148 -0.21 -13.78 -0.28
CA ALA A 148 -1.18 -14.85 -0.09
C ALA A 148 -1.37 -15.76 -1.31
N SER A 149 -0.59 -15.57 -2.39
CA SER A 149 -0.71 -16.38 -3.60
C SER A 149 0.59 -16.42 -4.42
N PRO A 150 0.73 -17.41 -5.33
CA PRO A 150 1.87 -17.47 -6.24
C PRO A 150 1.96 -16.25 -7.19
N SER A 151 0.81 -15.73 -7.62
CA SER A 151 0.77 -14.50 -8.43
C SER A 151 1.31 -13.30 -7.65
N ALA A 152 0.98 -13.20 -6.35
CA ALA A 152 1.50 -12.15 -5.46
C ALA A 152 3.02 -12.25 -5.25
N LEU A 153 3.58 -13.46 -5.21
CA LEU A 153 5.03 -13.67 -5.13
C LEU A 153 5.75 -13.11 -6.35
N ALA A 154 5.28 -13.42 -7.56
CA ALA A 154 5.87 -12.91 -8.79
C ALA A 154 5.82 -11.37 -8.85
N ARG A 155 4.67 -10.79 -8.48
CA ARG A 155 4.46 -9.33 -8.46
C ARG A 155 5.28 -8.60 -7.41
N SER A 156 5.70 -9.30 -6.34
CA SER A 156 6.52 -8.70 -5.29
C SER A 156 7.87 -8.18 -5.79
N ALA A 157 8.34 -8.61 -6.97
CA ALA A 157 9.57 -8.11 -7.59
C ALA A 157 9.57 -6.58 -7.79
N ALA A 158 8.38 -5.96 -7.87
CA ALA A 158 8.24 -4.51 -7.97
C ALA A 158 8.46 -3.76 -6.63
N ILE A 159 8.47 -4.47 -5.50
CA ILE A 159 8.57 -3.89 -4.15
C ILE A 159 9.98 -4.13 -3.60
N SER A 160 10.76 -3.07 -3.42
CA SER A 160 12.17 -3.13 -3.01
C SER A 160 12.35 -2.89 -1.50
N HIS A 161 13.58 -3.03 -0.98
CA HIS A 161 13.92 -2.61 0.39
C HIS A 161 13.00 -3.18 1.50
N LEU A 162 12.60 -4.45 1.34
CA LEU A 162 11.86 -5.20 2.33
C LEU A 162 12.80 -5.69 3.44
N ASN A 163 12.31 -5.67 4.67
CA ASN A 163 13.01 -6.27 5.81
C ASN A 163 12.59 -7.73 6.00
N GLU A 164 11.29 -7.99 6.03
CA GLU A 164 10.75 -9.34 6.25
C GLU A 164 9.64 -9.62 5.23
N VAL A 165 9.47 -10.91 4.90
CA VAL A 165 8.32 -11.38 4.15
C VAL A 165 7.60 -12.51 4.88
N ARG A 166 6.26 -12.45 4.84
CA ARG A 166 5.35 -13.50 5.28
C ARG A 166 4.58 -14.04 4.09
N ILE A 167 4.78 -15.32 3.81
CA ILE A 167 4.09 -16.07 2.76
C ILE A 167 2.98 -16.87 3.43
N ILE A 168 1.73 -16.53 3.13
CA ILE A 168 0.55 -17.24 3.61
C ILE A 168 0.12 -18.21 2.50
N ILE A 169 0.21 -19.50 2.78
CA ILE A 169 -0.15 -20.57 1.85
C ILE A 169 -1.48 -21.16 2.30
N GLU A 170 -2.57 -20.83 1.60
CA GLU A 170 -3.88 -21.42 1.89
C GLU A 170 -3.94 -22.91 1.53
N GLU A 171 -3.33 -23.28 0.40
CA GLU A 171 -3.24 -24.67 -0.06
C GLU A 171 -1.77 -25.05 -0.34
N PRO A 172 -1.21 -26.10 0.28
CA PRO A 172 0.21 -26.46 0.14
C PRO A 172 0.67 -26.73 -1.29
N GLN A 173 -0.26 -27.09 -2.17
CA GLN A 173 0.02 -27.46 -3.56
C GLN A 173 0.16 -26.23 -4.47
N MET A 174 -0.12 -25.02 -3.97
CA MET A 174 -0.09 -23.81 -4.78
C MET A 174 1.32 -23.23 -4.95
N LEU A 175 2.27 -23.54 -4.06
CA LEU A 175 3.61 -22.98 -4.10
C LEU A 175 4.64 -24.00 -4.61
N ASP A 176 5.24 -23.72 -5.77
CA ASP A 176 6.37 -24.50 -6.27
C ASP A 176 7.72 -23.96 -5.77
N THR A 177 8.72 -24.83 -5.69
CA THR A 177 10.08 -24.47 -5.28
C THR A 177 10.70 -23.46 -6.24
N SER A 178 10.44 -23.57 -7.55
CA SER A 178 10.94 -22.61 -8.54
C SER A 178 10.45 -21.18 -8.29
N GLN A 179 9.20 -21.03 -7.88
CA GLN A 179 8.60 -19.72 -7.57
C GLN A 179 9.22 -19.11 -6.31
N LEU A 180 9.55 -19.94 -5.32
CA LEU A 180 10.26 -19.48 -4.13
C LEU A 180 11.69 -19.09 -4.47
N ASP A 181 12.39 -19.86 -5.30
CA ASP A 181 13.74 -19.52 -5.75
C ASP A 181 13.78 -18.19 -6.51
N ASP A 182 12.85 -17.99 -7.46
CA ASP A 182 12.68 -16.71 -8.16
C ASP A 182 12.43 -15.55 -7.18
N PHE A 183 11.53 -15.76 -6.22
CA PHE A 183 11.24 -14.78 -5.18
C PHE A 183 12.48 -14.42 -4.34
N MET A 184 13.26 -15.42 -3.90
CA MET A 184 14.50 -15.20 -3.14
C MET A 184 15.56 -14.45 -3.96
N ASN A 185 15.57 -14.66 -5.29
CA ASN A 185 16.43 -13.92 -6.20
C ASN A 185 15.99 -12.46 -6.37
N PHE A 186 14.69 -12.16 -6.32
CA PHE A 186 14.18 -10.79 -6.33
C PHE A 186 14.53 -10.04 -5.04
N HIS A 187 14.56 -10.74 -3.90
CA HIS A 187 14.76 -10.15 -2.57
C HIS A 187 15.94 -10.78 -1.82
N PRO A 188 17.19 -10.60 -2.28
CA PRO A 188 18.36 -11.30 -1.72
C PRO A 188 18.79 -10.83 -0.32
N ASN A 189 18.25 -9.69 0.16
CA ASN A 189 18.70 -9.02 1.38
C ASN A 189 17.63 -8.99 2.49
N LEU A 190 16.74 -9.98 2.54
CA LEU A 190 15.73 -10.08 3.59
C LEU A 190 16.36 -10.45 4.94
N ASP A 191 15.91 -9.79 6.01
CA ASP A 191 16.24 -10.13 7.39
C ASP A 191 15.55 -11.43 7.83
N GLY A 192 14.38 -11.74 7.23
CA GLY A 192 13.61 -12.94 7.55
C GLY A 192 12.55 -13.30 6.51
N VAL A 193 12.30 -14.61 6.39
CA VAL A 193 11.19 -15.18 5.61
C VAL A 193 10.40 -16.11 6.51
N GLN A 194 9.09 -15.90 6.58
CA GLN A 194 8.17 -16.76 7.31
C GLN A 194 7.16 -17.36 6.35
N ILE A 195 7.01 -18.68 6.40
CA ILE A 195 5.98 -19.40 5.66
C ILE A 195 4.92 -19.86 6.65
N MET A 196 3.68 -19.44 6.43
CA MET A 196 2.55 -19.67 7.30
C MET A 196 1.47 -20.45 6.54
N HIS A 197 0.88 -21.45 7.19
CA HIS A 197 -0.32 -22.12 6.71
C HIS A 197 -1.45 -21.80 7.69
N PRO A 198 -2.63 -21.33 7.23
CA PRO A 198 -3.76 -21.13 8.12
C PRO A 198 -4.21 -22.50 8.64
N PHE A 199 -4.08 -22.74 9.95
CA PHE A 199 -4.65 -23.94 10.56
C PHE A 199 -6.17 -23.79 10.56
N THR A 200 -6.85 -24.54 9.69
CA THR A 200 -8.30 -24.73 9.80
C THR A 200 -8.56 -25.64 10.99
N LEU A 201 -9.20 -25.09 12.04
CA LEU A 201 -9.84 -25.94 13.05
C LEU A 201 -10.88 -26.83 12.36
N PRO A 202 -11.01 -28.13 12.71
CA PRO A 202 -12.03 -28.97 12.14
C PRO A 202 -13.41 -28.37 12.44
N ARG A 203 -14.26 -28.28 11.40
CA ARG A 203 -15.69 -27.96 11.55
C ARG A 203 -16.43 -29.08 12.23
#